data_AF-A0A970TEX7-F1
#
_entry.id   AF-A0A970TEX7-F1
#
_cell.length_a   1.000
_cell.length_b   1.000
_cell.length_c   1.000
_cell.angle_alpha   90.00
_cell.angle_beta   90.00
_cell.angle_gamma   90.00
#
_symmetry.space_group_name_H-M   'P 1'
#
loop_
_entity.id
_entity.type
_entity.pdbx_description
1 polymer ?
#
loop_
_entity_poly.entity_id
_entity_poly.type
_entity_poly.pdbx_seq_one_letter_code
_entity_poly.pdbx_strand_id
1 'polypeptide(L)'
;MRDEVTPDASGGSAEERYLPLGIRVSGLPMFVIGGGKVGTRKVLTLLDAGALVTVVAPQISDALQRLLDAGRITWLDETYRCDLIRGARMVIAATSDRGLNEQISRDAEELGILCCLASAGRRSRVIFPAAYEQGPVTIAVHTNGAECTQSRWLRDRLAAVLRSEGLPPRIVAFGTDRQSLTQEQFEALAQVEAQLTPADFEGEVLILSTCQRWEAYFISAAPRTFRSRILDLIAAKGGPSLSRSLQVFTTRYDTRAVHHLLQVASGLASPLQGETEVVGQLRAAADRWLPDDGPLRHLIGWALAMHSRVRREAPALEGRSWAGVIADAIKRLTADVPSPAMAIIGCGGLGEAVARRLQGEVTVLPISRREAALVAWCGELGLRARACSELGESLSSADAVFVASDGADWWREEVAAAARGGLAVLDLTGGHPWHQQCPRCYGLSEIGAATLTVSEAVDLARARGEAFERTVEWEAQRRPQLPLRERVVIGCRGSELSCAQTDGIVR
;
A
#
# COMPACT_ATOMS: atom_id res chain seq x y z
N MET A 1 17.12 0.86 68.17
CA MET A 1 18.31 0.78 67.31
C MET A 1 17.88 1.10 65.89
N ARG A 2 18.12 2.35 65.48
CA ARG A 2 18.17 2.73 64.07
C ARG A 2 19.61 2.45 63.66
N ASP A 3 19.83 1.54 62.72
CA ASP A 3 21.13 1.45 62.05
C ASP A 3 21.10 2.45 60.90
N GLU A 4 21.71 3.60 61.15
CA GLU A 4 22.06 4.60 60.16
C GLU A 4 23.10 3.98 59.21
N VAL A 5 22.68 3.71 57.98
CA VAL A 5 23.61 3.46 56.88
C VAL A 5 24.19 4.82 56.47
N THR A 6 25.39 5.12 56.95
CA THR A 6 26.22 6.21 56.42
C THR A 6 26.58 5.91 54.96
N PRO A 7 26.33 6.83 54.00
CA PRO A 7 26.78 6.65 52.63
C PRO A 7 28.31 6.78 52.58
N ASP A 8 28.93 5.77 52.01
CA ASP A 8 30.38 5.69 51.78
C ASP A 8 30.85 6.87 50.92
N ALA A 9 31.83 7.61 51.43
CA ALA A 9 32.39 8.83 50.84
C ALA A 9 33.51 8.50 49.82
N SER A 10 33.25 7.55 48.93
CA SER A 10 34.08 7.28 47.74
C SER A 10 33.24 7.49 46.47
N GLY A 11 32.99 8.76 46.16
CA GLY A 11 32.14 9.20 45.05
C GLY A 11 32.66 8.81 43.67
N GLY A 12 32.35 7.60 43.23
CA GLY A 12 32.28 7.26 41.82
C GLY A 12 31.12 8.04 41.20
N SER A 13 31.41 9.05 40.38
CA SER A 13 30.39 9.79 39.62
C SER A 13 29.52 8.78 38.86
N ALA A 14 28.22 8.74 39.13
CA ALA A 14 27.28 8.01 38.28
C ALA A 14 27.56 8.42 36.83
N GLU A 15 27.87 7.46 35.95
CA GLU A 15 28.16 7.75 34.55
C GLU A 15 26.99 8.54 33.95
N GLU A 16 27.16 9.84 33.75
CA GLU A 16 26.18 10.69 33.08
C GLU A 16 26.03 10.19 31.64
N ARG A 17 24.83 9.68 31.32
CA ARG A 17 24.50 9.11 30.00
C ARG A 17 23.56 10.05 29.26
N TYR A 18 23.79 10.19 27.96
CA TYR A 18 22.89 10.92 27.07
C TYR A 18 21.86 9.96 26.47
N LEU A 19 20.60 10.39 26.42
CA LEU A 19 19.55 9.68 25.71
C LEU A 19 19.71 9.94 24.19
N PRO A 20 19.80 8.90 23.33
CA PRO A 20 19.83 9.07 21.88
C PRO A 20 18.46 9.54 21.37
N LEU A 21 18.25 10.84 21.35
CA LEU A 21 17.00 11.46 20.91
C LEU A 21 17.26 12.47 19.79
N GLY A 22 16.28 12.56 18.87
CA GLY A 22 16.18 13.67 17.92
C GLY A 22 15.22 14.74 18.46
N ILE A 23 15.48 16.01 18.13
CA ILE A 23 14.60 17.14 18.48
C ILE A 23 14.17 17.81 17.18
N ARG A 24 12.85 18.01 17.00
CA ARG A 24 12.33 18.82 15.90
C ARG A 24 12.52 20.30 16.21
N VAL A 25 13.41 20.96 15.49
CA VAL A 25 13.79 22.36 15.74
C VAL A 25 13.27 23.35 14.70
N SER A 26 12.57 22.87 13.67
CA SER A 26 12.02 23.72 12.62
C SER A 26 11.10 24.80 13.20
N GLY A 27 11.38 26.07 12.87
CA GLY A 27 10.66 27.23 13.36
C GLY A 27 10.92 27.62 14.82
N LEU A 28 11.80 26.90 15.54
CA LEU A 28 12.11 27.21 16.94
C LEU A 28 13.27 28.21 17.05
N PRO A 29 13.24 29.15 18.02
CA PRO A 29 14.30 30.11 18.25
C PRO A 29 15.53 29.45 18.89
N MET A 30 16.67 29.52 18.20
CA MET A 30 17.95 28.95 18.63
C MET A 30 19.02 30.03 18.66
N PHE A 31 19.79 30.09 19.75
CA PHE A 31 20.78 31.13 19.96
C PHE A 31 22.18 30.54 19.89
N VAL A 32 23.08 31.20 19.16
CA VAL A 32 24.49 30.83 19.07
C VAL A 32 25.33 31.98 19.58
N ILE A 33 26.01 31.77 20.71
CA ILE A 33 26.86 32.78 21.33
C ILE A 33 28.31 32.57 20.84
N GLY A 34 28.79 33.52 20.04
CA GLY A 34 30.10 33.48 19.39
C GLY A 34 30.03 33.37 17.86
N GLY A 35 30.62 34.35 17.17
CA GLY A 35 30.62 34.46 15.70
C GLY A 35 31.79 33.79 14.98
N GLY A 36 32.64 33.06 15.70
CA GLY A 36 33.83 32.40 15.16
C GLY A 36 33.53 31.14 14.34
N LYS A 37 34.58 30.41 13.94
CA LYS A 37 34.48 29.18 13.11
C LYS A 37 33.58 28.10 13.71
N VAL A 38 33.58 27.98 15.05
CA VAL A 38 32.78 26.97 15.76
C VAL A 38 31.30 27.35 15.74
N GLY A 39 30.96 28.60 16.10
CA GLY A 39 29.60 29.12 16.02
C GLY A 39 29.05 29.05 14.60
N THR A 40 29.84 29.47 13.60
CA THR A 40 29.48 29.39 12.17
C THR A 40 29.02 27.99 11.76
N ARG A 41 29.76 26.96 12.13
CA ARG A 41 29.42 25.57 11.80
C ARG A 41 28.10 25.13 12.43
N LYS A 42 27.84 25.57 13.67
CA LYS A 42 26.63 25.24 14.41
C LYS A 42 25.41 25.97 13.87
N VAL A 43 25.57 27.23 13.45
CA VAL A 43 24.55 28.00 12.74
C VAL A 43 24.11 27.25 11.48
N LEU A 44 25.05 26.78 10.65
CA LEU A 44 24.72 26.01 9.44
C LEU A 44 23.90 24.76 9.77
N THR A 45 24.33 23.94 10.72
CA THR A 45 23.58 22.74 11.14
C THR A 45 22.16 23.05 11.63
N LEU A 46 21.97 24.16 12.36
CA LEU A 46 20.66 24.56 12.85
C LEU A 46 19.76 25.08 11.72
N LEU A 47 20.32 25.83 10.77
CA LEU A 47 19.59 26.32 9.60
C LEU A 47 19.15 25.19 8.68
N ASP A 48 20.01 24.19 8.46
CA ASP A 48 19.69 23.00 7.68
C ASP A 48 18.52 22.23 8.31
N ALA A 49 18.42 22.24 9.64
CA ALA A 49 17.30 21.68 10.39
C ALA A 49 16.06 22.60 10.49
N GLY A 50 16.11 23.78 9.86
CA GLY A 50 15.01 24.74 9.75
C GLY A 50 14.77 25.62 10.99
N ALA A 51 15.74 25.74 11.90
CA ALA A 51 15.61 26.58 13.09
C ALA A 51 15.69 28.09 12.75
N LEU A 52 15.10 28.92 13.62
CA LEU A 52 15.25 30.37 13.58
C LEU A 52 16.49 30.75 14.39
N VAL A 53 17.60 31.05 13.71
CA VAL A 53 18.90 31.20 14.36
C VAL A 53 19.24 32.67 14.62
N THR A 54 19.54 32.99 15.88
CA THR A 54 20.10 34.28 16.31
C THR A 54 21.55 34.09 16.75
N VAL A 55 22.46 34.87 16.18
CA VAL A 55 23.88 34.90 16.55
C VAL A 55 24.12 36.10 17.47
N VAL A 56 24.71 35.86 18.63
CA VAL A 56 25.12 36.92 19.56
C VAL A 56 26.64 36.95 19.60
N ALA A 57 27.23 38.00 19.05
CA ALA A 57 28.67 38.22 19.08
C ALA A 57 29.03 39.65 18.65
N PRO A 58 30.08 40.26 19.23
CA PRO A 58 30.59 41.57 18.77
C PRO A 58 31.16 41.55 17.34
N GLN A 59 31.52 40.36 16.85
CA GLN A 59 32.08 40.15 15.53
C GLN A 59 31.63 38.79 15.00
N ILE A 60 31.33 38.73 13.71
CA ILE A 60 30.94 37.52 13.00
C ILE A 60 31.90 37.23 11.84
N SER A 61 32.02 35.96 11.48
CA SER A 61 32.82 35.55 10.32
C SER A 61 32.16 35.97 8.99
N ASP A 62 32.95 36.09 7.93
CA ASP A 62 32.43 36.38 6.58
C ASP A 62 31.32 35.40 6.13
N ALA A 63 31.40 34.14 6.57
CA ALA A 63 30.38 33.15 6.25
C ALA A 63 29.05 33.45 6.95
N LEU A 64 29.08 33.93 8.20
CA LEU A 64 27.89 34.40 8.90
C LEU A 64 27.38 35.71 8.32
N GLN A 65 28.28 36.62 7.91
CA GLN A 65 27.89 37.86 7.23
C GLN A 65 27.07 37.56 5.97
N ARG A 66 27.50 36.63 5.11
CA ARG A 66 26.73 36.23 3.92
C ARG A 66 25.35 35.66 4.26
N LEU A 67 25.22 34.92 5.36
CA LEU A 67 23.93 34.39 5.81
C LEU A 67 23.01 35.49 6.34
N LEU A 68 23.58 36.50 7.00
CA LEU A 68 22.86 37.69 7.45
C LEU A 68 22.36 38.50 6.25
N ASP A 69 23.23 38.78 5.27
CA ASP A 69 22.89 39.51 4.05
C ASP A 69 21.79 38.79 3.24
N ALA A 70 21.77 37.46 3.28
CA ALA A 70 20.74 36.62 2.67
C ALA A 70 19.45 36.50 3.53
N GLY A 71 19.36 37.20 4.67
CA GLY A 71 18.20 37.18 5.57
C GLY A 71 17.95 35.82 6.25
N ARG A 72 18.96 34.95 6.35
CA ARG A 72 18.83 33.59 6.89
C ARG A 72 19.03 33.51 8.40
N ILE A 73 19.68 34.50 9.00
CA ILE A 73 19.94 34.58 10.44
C ILE A 73 19.63 35.98 10.97
N THR A 74 19.43 36.10 12.27
CA THR A 74 19.47 37.38 12.99
C THR A 74 20.83 37.53 13.66
N TRP A 75 21.43 38.72 13.60
CA TRP A 75 22.66 39.03 14.31
C TRP A 75 22.40 40.10 15.37
N LEU A 76 22.86 39.84 16.60
CA LEU A 76 22.95 40.80 17.69
C LEU A 76 24.43 41.14 17.90
N ASP A 77 24.81 42.35 17.51
CA ASP A 77 26.13 42.94 17.73
C ASP A 77 26.28 43.36 19.20
N GLU A 78 26.29 42.36 20.08
CA GLU A 78 26.40 42.55 21.52
C GLU A 78 27.38 41.54 22.14
N THR A 79 27.99 41.93 23.25
CA THR A 79 28.56 40.99 24.20
C THR A 79 27.45 40.29 24.98
N TYR A 80 27.68 39.05 25.38
CA TYR A 80 26.68 38.24 26.06
C TYR A 80 26.24 38.84 27.40
N ARG A 81 24.93 38.80 27.66
CA ARG A 81 24.27 39.02 28.95
C ARG A 81 23.10 38.04 29.07
N CYS A 82 22.75 37.61 30.27
CA CYS A 82 21.78 36.53 30.50
C CYS A 82 20.40 36.81 29.87
N ASP A 83 19.96 38.07 29.81
CA ASP A 83 18.66 38.44 29.26
C ASP A 83 18.54 38.17 27.75
N LEU A 84 19.66 38.12 27.01
CA LEU A 84 19.65 37.92 25.56
C LEU A 84 19.18 36.53 25.14
N ILE A 85 19.31 35.53 26.00
CA ILE A 85 18.88 34.16 25.68
C ILE A 85 17.45 33.86 26.13
N ARG A 86 16.75 34.84 26.74
CA ARG A 86 15.35 34.66 27.13
C ARG A 86 14.50 34.35 25.90
N GLY A 87 13.71 33.27 25.99
CA GLY A 87 12.86 32.79 24.90
C GLY A 87 13.55 31.84 23.92
N ALA A 88 14.86 31.61 24.04
CA ALA A 88 15.55 30.57 23.28
C ALA A 88 15.03 29.18 23.69
N ARG A 89 14.92 28.26 22.73
CA ARG A 89 14.67 26.84 23.01
C ARG A 89 15.96 26.06 23.23
N MET A 90 17.05 26.52 22.63
CA MET A 90 18.39 26.02 22.86
C MET A 90 19.41 27.13 22.65
N VAL A 91 20.49 27.09 23.42
CA VAL A 91 21.65 27.97 23.30
C VAL A 91 22.88 27.13 23.01
N ILE A 92 23.71 27.60 22.10
CA ILE A 92 25.03 27.04 21.81
C ILE A 92 26.08 28.04 22.26
N ALA A 93 26.83 27.67 23.30
CA ALA A 93 27.98 28.43 23.78
C ALA A 93 29.23 28.04 22.96
N ALA A 94 29.65 28.94 22.07
CA ALA A 94 30.72 28.71 21.09
C ALA A 94 31.76 29.85 21.09
N THR A 95 32.01 30.46 22.24
CA THR A 95 33.03 31.51 22.41
C THR A 95 34.40 30.90 22.71
N SER A 96 35.47 31.69 22.50
CA SER A 96 36.84 31.31 22.91
C SER A 96 37.09 31.43 24.41
N ASP A 97 36.18 32.07 25.15
CA ASP A 97 36.27 32.25 26.60
C ASP A 97 35.54 31.10 27.31
N ARG A 98 36.31 30.29 28.04
CA ARG A 98 35.79 29.16 28.80
C ARG A 98 34.90 29.61 29.97
N GLY A 99 35.27 30.66 30.68
CA GLY A 99 34.50 31.17 31.81
C GLY A 99 33.14 31.70 31.35
N LEU A 100 33.12 32.40 30.22
CA LEU A 100 31.89 32.86 29.59
C LEU A 100 31.01 31.68 29.14
N ASN A 101 31.57 30.64 28.53
CA ASN A 101 30.79 29.45 28.15
C ASN A 101 30.19 28.74 29.39
N GLU A 102 30.92 28.66 30.50
CA GLU A 102 30.42 28.12 31.78
C GLU A 102 29.34 29.01 32.40
N GLN A 103 29.44 30.34 32.27
CA GLN A 103 28.38 31.28 32.64
C GLN A 103 27.11 31.05 31.81
N ILE A 104 27.21 31.04 30.47
CA ILE A 104 26.08 30.80 29.56
C ILE A 104 25.37 29.49 29.90
N SER A 105 26.12 28.45 30.26
CA SER A 105 25.55 27.16 30.65
C SER A 105 24.72 27.25 31.93
N ARG A 106 25.18 27.99 32.94
CA ARG A 106 24.44 28.20 34.19
C ARG A 106 23.18 29.05 33.96
N ASP A 107 23.32 30.16 33.23
CA ASP A 107 22.21 31.05 32.91
C ASP A 107 21.11 30.31 32.11
N ALA A 108 21.51 29.47 31.15
CA ALA A 108 20.56 28.64 30.41
C ALA A 108 19.87 27.60 31.29
N GLU A 109 20.59 26.99 32.24
CA GLU A 109 20.04 26.02 33.19
C GLU A 109 19.00 26.65 34.11
N GLU A 110 19.28 27.83 34.66
CA GLU A 110 18.33 28.59 35.50
C GLU A 110 17.05 28.95 34.74
N LEU A 111 17.15 29.17 33.42
CA LEU A 111 16.03 29.50 32.55
C LEU A 111 15.33 28.26 31.95
N GLY A 112 15.79 27.04 32.24
CA GLY A 112 15.24 25.82 31.66
C GLY A 112 15.50 25.66 30.15
N ILE A 113 16.55 26.30 29.64
CA ILE A 113 16.95 26.31 28.23
C ILE A 113 18.01 25.23 28.00
N LEU A 114 17.88 24.46 26.92
CA LEU A 114 18.87 23.46 26.55
C LEU A 114 20.19 24.14 26.15
N CYS A 115 21.31 23.76 26.78
CA CYS A 115 22.63 24.33 26.47
C CYS A 115 23.56 23.27 25.87
N CYS A 116 24.24 23.65 24.77
CA CYS A 116 25.34 22.91 24.18
C CYS A 116 26.65 23.70 24.26
N LEU A 117 27.65 23.18 24.96
CA LEU A 117 29.00 23.75 25.01
C LEU A 117 29.83 23.15 23.88
N ALA A 118 30.34 23.99 22.98
CA ALA A 118 30.97 23.52 21.76
C ALA A 118 32.31 22.77 21.96
N SER A 119 32.84 22.71 23.20
CA SER A 119 34.12 22.05 23.53
C SER A 119 34.15 21.35 24.89
N ALA A 120 32.99 21.10 25.51
CA ALA A 120 32.92 20.41 26.81
C ALA A 120 31.76 19.40 26.83
N GLY A 121 31.94 18.30 26.09
CA GLY A 121 30.90 17.28 25.84
C GLY A 121 30.12 16.88 27.10
N ARG A 122 30.81 16.34 28.11
CA ARG A 122 30.19 15.84 29.37
C ARG A 122 29.54 16.92 30.25
N ARG A 123 29.82 18.20 30.02
CA ARG A 123 29.25 19.32 30.80
C ARG A 123 28.05 19.97 30.10
N SER A 124 27.68 19.49 28.92
CA SER A 124 26.56 20.02 28.13
C SER A 124 25.29 19.23 28.44
N ARG A 125 24.15 19.90 28.59
CA ARG A 125 22.84 19.22 28.68
C ARG A 125 22.43 18.58 27.35
N VAL A 126 22.93 19.13 26.23
CA VAL A 126 22.72 18.59 24.89
C VAL A 126 24.05 18.48 24.16
N ILE A 127 24.25 17.35 23.48
CA ILE A 127 25.39 17.11 22.60
C ILE A 127 24.93 16.91 21.16
N PHE A 128 25.78 17.29 20.21
CA PHE A 128 25.55 17.01 18.80
C PHE A 128 26.30 15.73 18.42
N PRO A 129 25.63 14.74 17.83
CA PRO A 129 26.30 13.53 17.37
C PRO A 129 27.17 13.82 16.13
N ALA A 130 28.07 12.89 15.82
CA ALA A 130 28.54 12.77 14.44
C ALA A 130 27.37 12.26 13.60
N ALA A 131 26.86 13.10 12.70
CA ALA A 131 25.70 12.79 11.87
C ALA A 131 26.11 12.54 10.40
N TYR A 132 25.44 11.61 9.74
CA TYR A 132 25.43 11.44 8.29
C TYR A 132 23.99 11.21 7.84
N GLU A 133 23.62 11.79 6.71
CA GLU A 133 22.27 11.71 6.18
C GLU A 133 22.30 11.22 4.74
N GLN A 134 21.40 10.28 4.42
CA GLN A 134 21.19 9.78 3.07
C GLN A 134 19.69 9.53 2.86
N GLY A 135 19.03 10.45 2.16
CA GLY A 135 17.59 10.41 1.94
C GLY A 135 16.82 10.43 3.27
N PRO A 136 15.97 9.43 3.56
CA PRO A 136 15.14 9.42 4.77
C PRO A 136 15.87 8.90 6.03
N VAL A 137 17.16 8.55 5.95
CA VAL A 137 17.91 7.93 7.05
C VAL A 137 19.02 8.85 7.54
N THR A 138 19.04 9.08 8.85
CA THR A 138 20.12 9.76 9.57
C THR A 138 20.86 8.74 10.44
N ILE A 139 22.17 8.62 10.25
CA ILE A 139 23.08 7.93 11.16
C ILE A 139 23.62 8.97 12.14
N ALA A 140 23.31 8.82 13.42
CA ALA A 140 23.81 9.67 14.49
C ALA A 140 24.63 8.84 15.49
N VAL A 141 25.92 9.14 15.60
CA VAL A 141 26.85 8.45 16.52
C VAL A 141 27.29 9.41 17.62
N HIS A 142 27.09 9.00 18.88
CA HIS A 142 27.62 9.70 20.05
C HIS A 142 28.44 8.75 20.92
N THR A 143 29.51 9.28 21.52
CA THR A 143 30.34 8.60 22.53
C THR A 143 30.11 9.21 23.92
N ASN A 144 28.87 9.63 24.22
CA ASN A 144 28.49 10.32 25.46
C ASN A 144 29.40 11.52 25.81
N GLY A 145 29.81 12.26 24.78
CA GLY A 145 30.69 13.41 24.92
C GLY A 145 32.15 13.08 25.24
N ALA A 146 32.57 11.81 25.14
CA ALA A 146 33.93 11.36 25.47
C ALA A 146 34.92 11.50 24.31
N GLU A 147 34.58 11.04 23.10
CA GLU A 147 35.53 10.93 21.97
C GLU A 147 34.90 11.29 20.63
N CYS A 148 35.18 12.51 20.15
CA CYS A 148 34.67 12.99 18.86
C CYS A 148 35.29 12.28 17.65
N THR A 149 36.55 11.87 17.74
CA THR A 149 37.27 11.15 16.67
C THR A 149 36.67 9.77 16.43
N GLN A 150 36.44 9.00 17.49
CA GLN A 150 35.81 7.70 17.43
C GLN A 150 34.37 7.78 16.89
N SER A 151 33.60 8.77 17.33
CA SER A 151 32.24 9.02 16.80
C SER A 151 32.24 9.25 15.29
N ARG A 152 33.18 10.07 14.78
CA ARG A 152 33.31 10.36 13.35
C ARG A 152 33.75 9.14 12.56
N TRP A 153 34.77 8.41 13.04
CA TRP A 153 35.25 7.21 12.37
C TRP A 153 34.15 6.15 12.22
N LEU A 154 33.38 5.89 13.28
CA LEU A 154 32.29 4.92 13.22
C LEU A 154 31.16 5.40 12.32
N ARG A 155 30.78 6.69 12.41
CA ARG A 155 29.80 7.32 11.52
C ARG A 155 30.20 7.20 10.05
N ASP A 156 31.47 7.46 9.72
CA ASP A 156 31.99 7.37 8.35
C ASP A 156 31.97 5.94 7.82
N ARG A 157 32.29 4.95 8.69
CA ARG A 157 32.23 3.53 8.36
C ARG A 157 30.79 3.05 8.09
N LEU A 158 29.84 3.45 8.94
CA LEU A 158 28.41 3.16 8.73
C LEU A 158 27.86 3.86 7.48
N ALA A 159 28.28 5.11 7.23
CA ALA A 159 27.90 5.85 6.04
C ALA A 159 28.46 5.20 4.76
N ALA A 160 29.65 4.60 4.82
CA ALA A 160 30.22 3.86 3.68
C ALA A 160 29.37 2.63 3.34
N VAL A 161 28.94 1.86 4.34
CA VAL A 161 28.04 0.72 4.16
C VAL A 161 26.70 1.17 3.55
N LEU A 162 26.10 2.24 4.08
CA LEU A 162 24.84 2.77 3.58
C LEU A 162 24.94 3.28 2.12
N ARG A 163 26.10 3.81 1.72
CA ARG A 163 26.37 4.19 0.33
C ARG A 163 26.55 2.99 -0.58
N SER A 164 27.24 1.94 -0.14
CA SER A 164 27.54 0.78 -0.97
C SER A 164 26.36 -0.18 -1.13
N GLU A 165 25.61 -0.40 -0.05
CA GLU A 165 24.51 -1.38 -0.02
C GLU A 165 23.14 -0.74 -0.27
N GLY A 166 23.02 0.58 -0.08
CA GLY A 166 21.74 1.27 -0.15
C GLY A 166 20.81 0.89 1.01
N LEU A 167 19.56 1.32 0.93
CA LEU A 167 18.52 0.86 1.85
C LEU A 167 17.91 -0.44 1.30
N PRO A 168 17.53 -1.39 2.19
CA PRO A 168 16.84 -2.58 1.73
C PRO A 168 15.56 -2.18 0.99
N PRO A 169 15.30 -2.76 -0.18
CA PRO A 169 14.10 -2.44 -0.93
C PRO A 169 12.86 -2.88 -0.16
N ARG A 170 11.80 -2.08 -0.26
CA ARG A 170 10.52 -2.32 0.40
C ARG A 170 9.48 -2.73 -0.62
N ILE A 171 8.59 -3.63 -0.21
CA ILE A 171 7.41 -4.00 -1.00
C ILE A 171 6.34 -2.93 -0.75
N VAL A 172 5.75 -2.38 -1.81
CA VAL A 172 4.76 -1.31 -1.70
C VAL A 172 3.52 -1.66 -2.49
N ALA A 173 2.36 -1.44 -1.87
CA ALA A 173 1.07 -1.37 -2.56
C ALA A 173 0.53 0.05 -2.38
N PHE A 174 0.37 0.77 -3.49
CA PHE A 174 -0.04 2.17 -3.53
C PHE A 174 -1.28 2.30 -4.41
N GLY A 175 -2.37 2.88 -3.91
CA GLY A 175 -3.58 2.94 -4.72
C GLY A 175 -4.79 3.52 -4.01
N THR A 176 -5.92 3.47 -4.70
CA THR A 176 -7.21 3.96 -4.22
C THR A 176 -8.34 3.04 -4.67
N ASP A 177 -9.41 3.01 -3.89
CA ASP A 177 -10.64 2.32 -4.22
C ASP A 177 -11.56 3.24 -5.05
N ARG A 178 -12.45 2.65 -5.85
CA ARG A 178 -13.43 3.35 -6.70
C ARG A 178 -14.32 4.28 -5.89
N GLN A 179 -14.71 3.90 -4.68
CA GLN A 179 -15.60 4.70 -3.81
C GLN A 179 -14.96 6.01 -3.33
N SER A 180 -13.64 6.09 -3.34
CA SER A 180 -12.89 7.27 -2.93
C SER A 180 -12.77 8.33 -4.03
N LEU A 181 -13.20 8.01 -5.26
CA LEU A 181 -13.13 8.88 -6.43
C LEU A 181 -14.52 9.11 -7.03
N THR A 182 -14.74 10.26 -7.67
CA THR A 182 -15.92 10.46 -8.52
C THR A 182 -15.81 9.61 -9.80
N GLN A 183 -16.93 9.39 -10.51
CA GLN A 183 -16.92 8.67 -11.79
C GLN A 183 -15.96 9.31 -12.79
N GLU A 184 -16.04 10.64 -12.96
CA GLU A 184 -15.15 11.42 -13.83
C GLU A 184 -13.67 11.25 -13.47
N GLN A 185 -13.34 11.26 -12.17
CA GLN A 185 -11.96 11.07 -11.71
C GLN A 185 -11.44 9.67 -11.97
N PHE A 186 -12.30 8.65 -11.81
CA PHE A 186 -11.93 7.27 -12.07
C PHE A 186 -11.72 7.01 -13.57
N GLU A 187 -12.59 7.57 -14.43
CA GLU A 187 -12.44 7.53 -15.88
C GLU A 187 -11.17 8.24 -16.34
N ALA A 188 -10.86 9.42 -15.78
CA ALA A 188 -9.60 10.11 -16.05
C ALA A 188 -8.39 9.26 -15.65
N LEU A 189 -8.43 8.58 -14.50
CA LEU A 189 -7.35 7.70 -14.05
C LEU A 189 -7.15 6.51 -15.01
N ALA A 190 -8.22 5.91 -15.52
CA ALA A 190 -8.15 4.85 -16.54
C ALA A 190 -7.55 5.37 -17.87
N GLN A 191 -7.88 6.59 -18.29
CA GLN A 191 -7.29 7.22 -19.47
C GLN A 191 -5.78 7.48 -19.31
N VAL A 192 -5.36 7.88 -18.10
CA VAL A 192 -3.93 8.02 -17.78
C VAL A 192 -3.24 6.67 -17.88
N GLU A 193 -3.79 5.64 -17.24
CA GLU A 193 -3.23 4.28 -17.21
C GLU A 193 -3.03 3.70 -18.62
N ALA A 194 -3.97 3.94 -19.54
CA ALA A 194 -3.86 3.51 -20.94
C ALA A 194 -2.62 4.08 -21.66
N GLN A 195 -2.08 5.20 -21.17
CA GLN A 195 -0.89 5.88 -21.73
C GLN A 195 0.40 5.58 -20.96
N LEU A 196 0.34 4.73 -19.93
CA LEU A 196 1.51 4.32 -19.16
C LEU A 196 2.03 2.98 -19.66
N THR A 197 3.35 2.86 -19.64
CA THR A 197 4.10 1.67 -20.03
C THR A 197 5.14 1.35 -18.96
N PRO A 198 5.64 0.10 -18.88
CA PRO A 198 6.71 -0.25 -17.95
C PRO A 198 7.97 0.64 -18.11
N ALA A 199 8.24 1.13 -19.32
CA ALA A 199 9.39 1.97 -19.63
C ALA A 199 9.33 3.38 -18.99
N ASP A 200 8.17 3.82 -18.51
CA ASP A 200 8.03 5.12 -17.82
C ASP A 200 8.68 5.11 -16.42
N PHE A 201 9.02 3.91 -15.91
CA PHE A 201 9.47 3.69 -14.54
C PHE A 201 10.89 3.10 -14.48
N GLU A 202 11.71 3.65 -13.58
CA GLU A 202 13.00 3.05 -13.23
C GLU A 202 12.80 1.97 -12.15
N GLY A 203 12.42 0.78 -12.59
CA GLY A 203 12.20 -0.40 -11.75
C GLY A 203 10.89 -1.12 -12.06
N GLU A 204 10.68 -2.27 -11.41
CA GLU A 204 9.46 -3.06 -11.60
C GLU A 204 8.25 -2.41 -10.92
N VAL A 205 7.19 -2.21 -11.71
CA VAL A 205 5.88 -1.79 -11.23
C VAL A 205 4.81 -2.62 -11.94
N LEU A 206 3.81 -3.05 -11.19
CA LEU A 206 2.57 -3.61 -11.73
C LEU A 206 1.45 -2.64 -11.44
N ILE A 207 0.70 -2.24 -12.48
CA ILE A 207 -0.54 -1.49 -12.31
C ILE A 207 -1.72 -2.44 -12.48
N LEU A 208 -2.49 -2.58 -11.41
CA LEU A 208 -3.75 -3.31 -11.36
C LEU A 208 -4.89 -2.30 -11.37
N SER A 209 -5.61 -2.26 -12.48
CA SER A 209 -6.77 -1.41 -12.68
C SER A 209 -7.99 -2.30 -12.89
N THR A 210 -9.02 -2.11 -12.07
CA THR A 210 -10.28 -2.85 -12.14
C THR A 210 -11.44 -1.87 -12.06
N CYS A 211 -12.68 -2.32 -12.20
CA CYS A 211 -13.86 -1.46 -11.99
C CYS A 211 -13.97 -0.90 -10.55
N GLN A 212 -13.25 -1.49 -9.59
CA GLN A 212 -13.37 -1.17 -8.17
C GLN A 212 -12.11 -0.59 -7.54
N ARG A 213 -10.94 -0.72 -8.17
CA ARG A 213 -9.67 -0.26 -7.61
C ARG A 213 -8.70 0.16 -8.68
N TRP A 214 -7.78 1.03 -8.29
CA TRP A 214 -6.56 1.29 -9.03
C TRP A 214 -5.39 1.18 -8.06
N GLU A 215 -4.47 0.27 -8.33
CA GLU A 215 -3.35 -0.06 -7.44
C GLU A 215 -2.06 -0.26 -8.23
N ALA A 216 -0.97 0.34 -7.76
CA ALA A 216 0.38 0.09 -8.21
C ALA A 216 1.14 -0.71 -7.15
N TYR A 217 1.75 -1.81 -7.57
CA TYR A 217 2.64 -2.64 -6.77
C TYR A 217 4.07 -2.45 -7.25
N PHE A 218 5.02 -2.21 -6.35
CA PHE A 218 6.43 -2.05 -6.72
C PHE A 218 7.37 -2.42 -5.56
N ILE A 219 8.62 -2.73 -5.89
CA ILE A 219 9.69 -3.02 -4.93
C ILE A 219 10.76 -1.93 -5.08
N SER A 220 11.03 -1.15 -4.04
CA SER A 220 11.94 0.00 -4.14
C SER A 220 12.68 0.32 -2.85
N ALA A 221 13.97 0.64 -2.97
CA ALA A 221 14.79 1.21 -1.89
C ALA A 221 14.44 2.68 -1.58
N ALA A 222 13.73 3.37 -2.49
CA ALA A 222 13.30 4.77 -2.35
C ALA A 222 11.79 4.92 -2.61
N PRO A 223 10.93 4.28 -1.82
CA PRO A 223 9.51 4.12 -2.16
C PRO A 223 8.72 5.44 -2.16
N ARG A 224 9.15 6.44 -1.37
CA ARG A 224 8.54 7.78 -1.40
C ARG A 224 8.78 8.49 -2.73
N THR A 225 10.00 8.39 -3.25
CA THR A 225 10.39 8.97 -4.53
C THR A 225 9.66 8.28 -5.68
N PHE A 226 9.63 6.93 -5.67
CA PHE A 226 8.90 6.15 -6.67
C PHE A 226 7.41 6.50 -6.69
N ARG A 227 6.78 6.60 -5.50
CA ARG A 227 5.39 7.04 -5.36
C ARG A 227 5.18 8.46 -5.90
N SER A 228 6.08 9.40 -5.60
CA SER A 228 5.98 10.77 -6.12
C SER A 228 5.96 10.77 -7.65
N ARG A 229 6.85 9.99 -8.28
CA ARG A 229 6.90 9.87 -9.73
C ARG A 229 5.59 9.33 -10.33
N ILE A 230 4.97 8.32 -9.69
CA ILE A 230 3.63 7.84 -10.10
C ILE A 230 2.60 8.98 -9.99
N LEU A 231 2.57 9.69 -8.87
CA LEU A 231 1.63 10.80 -8.65
C LEU A 231 1.83 11.94 -9.64
N ASP A 232 3.08 12.28 -9.96
CA ASP A 232 3.43 13.34 -10.92
C ASP A 232 2.97 12.96 -12.33
N LEU A 233 3.12 11.69 -12.73
CA LEU A 233 2.60 11.17 -13.99
C LEU A 233 1.08 11.23 -14.05
N ILE A 234 0.39 10.86 -12.95
CA ILE A 234 -1.07 10.96 -12.85
C ILE A 234 -1.53 12.43 -12.91
N ALA A 235 -0.86 13.33 -12.20
CA ALA A 235 -1.20 14.75 -12.20
C ALA A 235 -1.02 15.38 -13.58
N ALA A 236 0.11 15.10 -14.24
CA ALA A 236 0.44 15.65 -15.55
C ALA A 236 -0.55 15.23 -16.64
N LYS A 237 -1.05 13.99 -16.57
CA LYS A 237 -1.93 13.41 -17.60
C LYS A 237 -3.42 13.42 -17.25
N GLY A 238 -3.78 13.51 -15.97
CA GLY A 238 -5.15 13.34 -15.47
C GLY A 238 -5.95 14.61 -15.20
N GLY A 239 -5.34 15.78 -15.45
CA GLY A 239 -6.00 17.08 -15.35
C GLY A 239 -6.28 17.58 -13.91
N PRO A 240 -6.92 18.75 -13.77
CA PRO A 240 -7.05 19.45 -12.49
C PRO A 240 -7.99 18.76 -11.48
N SER A 241 -8.96 17.98 -11.96
CA SER A 241 -9.90 17.24 -11.10
C SER A 241 -9.19 16.09 -10.38
N LEU A 242 -8.45 15.25 -11.13
CA LEU A 242 -7.72 14.12 -10.56
C LEU A 242 -6.55 14.57 -9.67
N SER A 243 -5.84 15.64 -10.07
CA SER A 243 -4.71 16.21 -9.31
C SER A 243 -5.09 16.63 -7.88
N ARG A 244 -6.31 17.15 -7.69
CA ARG A 244 -6.82 17.53 -6.36
C ARG A 244 -7.22 16.35 -5.48
N SER A 245 -7.49 15.18 -6.09
CA SER A 245 -7.91 13.96 -5.40
C SER A 245 -6.76 13.02 -5.04
N LEU A 246 -5.51 13.34 -5.41
CA LEU A 246 -4.35 12.47 -5.12
C LEU A 246 -4.15 12.16 -3.62
N GLN A 247 -4.72 12.98 -2.74
CA GLN A 247 -4.73 12.77 -1.29
C GLN A 247 -5.55 11.54 -0.82
N VAL A 248 -6.45 11.00 -1.64
CA VAL A 248 -7.22 9.79 -1.29
C VAL A 248 -6.42 8.49 -1.50
N PHE A 249 -5.28 8.57 -2.18
CA PHE A 249 -4.43 7.41 -2.42
C PHE A 249 -3.73 6.99 -1.14
N THR A 250 -3.80 5.70 -0.84
CA THR A 250 -3.20 5.09 0.35
C THR A 250 -1.94 4.33 -0.01
N THR A 251 -1.01 4.22 0.93
CA THR A 251 0.23 3.44 0.76
C THR A 251 0.35 2.40 1.86
N ARG A 252 0.58 1.14 1.47
CA ARG A 252 0.90 0.02 2.35
C ARG A 252 2.33 -0.42 2.08
N TYR A 253 3.04 -0.84 3.12
CA TYR A 253 4.42 -1.28 3.04
C TYR A 253 4.59 -2.70 3.59
N ASP A 254 5.54 -3.44 3.01
CA ASP A 254 6.04 -4.73 3.47
C ASP A 254 4.91 -5.70 3.83
N THR A 255 4.80 -6.11 5.09
CA THR A 255 3.73 -7.02 5.56
C THR A 255 2.34 -6.59 5.12
N ARG A 256 2.02 -5.30 5.25
CA ARG A 256 0.70 -4.79 4.92
C ARG A 256 0.46 -4.76 3.42
N ALA A 257 1.50 -4.56 2.62
CA ALA A 257 1.41 -4.62 1.17
C ALA A 257 1.20 -6.07 0.70
N VAL A 258 1.96 -7.02 1.25
CA VAL A 258 1.84 -8.45 0.92
C VAL A 258 0.51 -9.01 1.36
N HIS A 259 0.06 -8.69 2.57
CA HIS A 259 -1.25 -9.10 3.07
C HIS A 259 -2.39 -8.56 2.19
N HIS A 260 -2.33 -7.27 1.85
CA HIS A 260 -3.30 -6.65 0.93
C HIS A 260 -3.30 -7.35 -0.43
N LEU A 261 -2.13 -7.59 -1.02
CA LEU A 261 -1.99 -8.34 -2.28
C LEU A 261 -2.64 -9.72 -2.17
N LEU A 262 -2.42 -10.45 -1.09
CA LEU A 262 -3.04 -11.76 -0.88
C LEU A 262 -4.55 -11.66 -0.74
N GLN A 263 -5.09 -10.63 -0.06
CA GLN A 263 -6.54 -10.40 0.04
C GLN A 263 -7.15 -10.08 -1.34
N VAL A 264 -6.47 -9.26 -2.13
CA VAL A 264 -6.83 -8.93 -3.52
C VAL A 264 -6.83 -10.19 -4.38
N ALA A 265 -5.73 -10.96 -4.36
CA ALA A 265 -5.60 -12.22 -5.07
C ALA A 265 -6.61 -13.27 -4.57
N SER A 266 -7.04 -13.23 -3.31
CA SER A 266 -8.04 -14.15 -2.75
C SER A 266 -9.48 -13.69 -2.96
N GLY A 267 -9.72 -12.54 -3.59
CA GLY A 267 -11.06 -11.98 -3.78
C GLY A 267 -11.74 -11.53 -2.48
N LEU A 268 -10.98 -11.43 -1.38
CA LEU A 268 -11.46 -11.00 -0.06
C LEU A 268 -11.50 -9.47 0.08
N ALA A 269 -10.78 -8.76 -0.77
CA ALA A 269 -10.77 -7.30 -0.82
C ALA A 269 -11.88 -6.71 -1.72
N SER A 270 -12.75 -7.54 -2.32
CA SER A 270 -13.89 -7.09 -3.13
C SER A 270 -15.14 -6.95 -2.26
N PRO A 271 -15.98 -5.90 -2.45
CA PRO A 271 -17.32 -5.79 -1.88
C PRO A 271 -18.20 -6.99 -2.25
N LEU A 272 -17.91 -7.62 -3.38
CA LEU A 272 -18.49 -8.88 -3.83
C LEU A 272 -17.52 -10.00 -3.45
N GLN A 273 -17.60 -10.42 -2.18
CA GLN A 273 -16.65 -11.36 -1.57
C GLN A 273 -16.62 -12.69 -2.34
N GLY A 274 -15.52 -12.94 -3.08
CA GLY A 274 -15.36 -14.19 -3.84
C GLY A 274 -15.06 -14.12 -5.32
N GLU A 275 -14.89 -12.93 -5.88
CA GLU A 275 -14.57 -12.75 -7.29
C GLU A 275 -13.22 -13.37 -7.66
N THR A 276 -13.24 -14.35 -8.57
CA THR A 276 -12.03 -14.87 -9.23
C THR A 276 -11.59 -14.02 -10.42
N GLU A 277 -12.35 -12.99 -10.79
CA GLU A 277 -12.03 -12.09 -11.90
C GLU A 277 -10.75 -11.29 -11.62
N VAL A 278 -10.57 -10.85 -10.37
CA VAL A 278 -9.37 -10.14 -9.91
C VAL A 278 -8.10 -10.98 -10.09
N VAL A 279 -8.19 -12.31 -9.98
CA VAL A 279 -7.06 -13.23 -10.24
C VAL A 279 -6.65 -13.20 -11.71
N GLY A 280 -7.62 -13.20 -12.61
CA GLY A 280 -7.38 -13.09 -14.05
C GLY A 280 -6.79 -11.73 -14.42
N GLN A 281 -7.36 -10.65 -13.88
CA GLN A 281 -6.88 -9.28 -14.06
C GLN A 281 -5.45 -9.11 -13.51
N LEU A 282 -5.14 -9.72 -12.35
CA LEU A 282 -3.80 -9.69 -11.77
C LEU A 282 -2.78 -10.45 -12.61
N ARG A 283 -3.16 -11.60 -13.20
CA ARG A 283 -2.30 -12.33 -14.16
C ARG A 283 -2.04 -11.50 -15.41
N ALA A 284 -3.09 -10.96 -16.02
CA ALA A 284 -2.98 -10.11 -17.21
C ALA A 284 -2.13 -8.86 -16.94
N ALA A 285 -2.29 -8.25 -15.77
CA ALA A 285 -1.45 -7.13 -15.34
C ALA A 285 0.01 -7.57 -15.17
N ALA A 286 0.28 -8.72 -14.56
CA ALA A 286 1.64 -9.23 -14.42
C ALA A 286 2.32 -9.49 -15.78
N ASP A 287 1.61 -10.10 -16.72
CA ASP A 287 2.13 -10.39 -18.06
C ASP A 287 2.36 -9.10 -18.88
N ARG A 288 1.52 -8.06 -18.67
CA ARG A 288 1.69 -6.75 -19.32
C ARG A 288 2.83 -5.94 -18.73
N TRP A 289 2.99 -5.95 -17.40
CA TRP A 289 3.79 -4.96 -16.70
C TRP A 289 5.16 -5.46 -16.23
N LEU A 290 5.31 -6.78 -16.02
CA LEU A 290 6.46 -7.32 -15.32
C LEU A 290 7.34 -8.20 -16.22
N PRO A 291 8.67 -8.14 -16.07
CA PRO A 291 9.58 -9.08 -16.74
C PRO A 291 9.38 -10.50 -16.20
N ASP A 292 9.70 -11.51 -17.01
CA ASP A 292 9.53 -12.95 -16.67
C ASP A 292 10.20 -13.33 -15.34
N ASP A 293 11.44 -12.90 -15.13
CA ASP A 293 12.25 -13.31 -13.96
C ASP A 293 12.33 -12.23 -12.87
N GLY A 294 11.44 -11.23 -12.89
CA GLY A 294 11.46 -10.11 -11.95
C GLY A 294 11.06 -10.48 -10.51
N PRO A 295 11.69 -9.92 -9.45
CA PRO A 295 11.27 -10.14 -8.06
C PRO A 295 9.80 -9.82 -7.79
N LEU A 296 9.23 -8.79 -8.44
CA LEU A 296 7.81 -8.49 -8.27
C LEU A 296 6.95 -9.57 -8.95
N ARG A 297 7.36 -10.09 -10.10
CA ARG A 297 6.61 -11.17 -10.77
C ARG A 297 6.59 -12.45 -9.93
N HIS A 298 7.70 -12.79 -9.28
CA HIS A 298 7.76 -13.90 -8.33
C HIS A 298 6.80 -13.69 -7.15
N LEU A 299 6.71 -12.48 -6.60
CA LEU A 299 5.78 -12.15 -5.53
C LEU A 299 4.32 -12.30 -5.97
N ILE A 300 3.97 -11.78 -7.15
CA ILE A 300 2.62 -11.90 -7.72
C ILE A 300 2.28 -13.37 -8.01
N GLY A 301 3.19 -14.12 -8.62
CA GLY A 301 3.03 -15.55 -8.88
C GLY A 301 2.81 -16.36 -7.60
N TRP A 302 3.55 -16.05 -6.54
CA TRP A 302 3.33 -16.63 -5.22
C TRP A 302 1.95 -16.28 -4.65
N ALA A 303 1.51 -15.03 -4.73
CA ALA A 303 0.18 -14.63 -4.25
C ALA A 303 -0.95 -15.36 -5.01
N LEU A 304 -0.80 -15.53 -6.33
CA LEU A 304 -1.72 -16.31 -7.17
C LEU A 304 -1.72 -17.81 -6.82
N ALA A 305 -0.58 -18.36 -6.42
CA ALA A 305 -0.50 -19.74 -5.93
C ALA A 305 -1.22 -19.89 -4.58
N MET A 306 -1.11 -18.90 -3.70
CA MET A 306 -1.81 -18.87 -2.41
C MET A 306 -3.32 -18.81 -2.56
N HIS A 307 -3.84 -18.03 -3.51
CA HIS A 307 -5.27 -18.03 -3.85
C HIS A 307 -5.79 -19.45 -4.11
N SER A 308 -5.08 -20.23 -4.93
CA SER A 308 -5.47 -21.62 -5.27
C SER A 308 -5.60 -22.50 -4.04
N ARG A 309 -4.81 -22.22 -3.00
CA ARG A 309 -4.84 -22.92 -1.73
C ARG A 309 -5.97 -22.47 -0.81
N VAL A 310 -6.17 -21.16 -0.66
CA VAL A 310 -7.31 -20.60 0.09
C VAL A 310 -8.62 -21.17 -0.44
N ARG A 311 -8.75 -21.29 -1.76
CA ARG A 311 -9.90 -21.92 -2.40
C ARG A 311 -10.07 -23.40 -2.04
N ARG A 312 -8.97 -24.14 -1.83
CA ARG A 312 -9.00 -25.56 -1.46
C ARG A 312 -9.31 -25.78 0.02
N GLU A 313 -8.90 -24.85 0.88
CA GLU A 313 -9.09 -24.92 2.34
C GLU A 313 -10.38 -24.25 2.85
N ALA A 314 -11.00 -23.38 2.04
CA ALA A 314 -12.32 -22.83 2.33
C ALA A 314 -13.38 -23.93 2.15
N PRO A 315 -14.32 -24.11 3.10
CA PRO A 315 -15.49 -24.95 2.90
C PRO A 315 -16.18 -24.58 1.59
N ALA A 316 -16.44 -25.57 0.73
CA ALA A 316 -17.49 -25.39 -0.26
C ALA A 316 -18.79 -25.16 0.52
N LEU A 317 -19.60 -24.17 0.11
CA LEU A 317 -20.99 -24.02 0.56
C LEU A 317 -21.59 -25.42 0.78
N GLU A 318 -22.05 -25.72 2.00
CA GLU A 318 -22.69 -27.01 2.28
C GLU A 318 -23.75 -27.29 1.20
N GLY A 319 -23.44 -28.23 0.31
CA GLY A 319 -24.35 -28.69 -0.75
C GLY A 319 -24.52 -27.83 -2.01
N ARG A 320 -23.91 -26.64 -2.18
CA ARG A 320 -24.14 -25.80 -3.41
C ARG A 320 -22.87 -25.26 -4.07
N SER A 321 -22.65 -25.54 -5.35
CA SER A 321 -21.54 -24.94 -6.12
C SER A 321 -21.98 -23.67 -6.86
N TRP A 322 -21.06 -22.80 -7.29
CA TRP A 322 -21.38 -21.67 -8.18
C TRP A 322 -22.11 -22.12 -9.45
N ALA A 323 -21.70 -23.26 -10.01
CA ALA A 323 -22.42 -23.88 -11.11
C ALA A 323 -23.87 -24.24 -10.74
N GLY A 324 -24.14 -24.61 -9.49
CA GLY A 324 -25.48 -24.79 -8.93
C GLY A 324 -26.25 -23.48 -8.83
N VAL A 325 -25.66 -22.43 -8.25
CA VAL A 325 -26.28 -21.11 -8.15
C VAL A 325 -26.65 -20.54 -9.52
N ILE A 326 -25.74 -20.64 -10.49
CA ILE A 326 -25.98 -20.18 -11.86
C ILE A 326 -27.04 -21.05 -12.53
N ALA A 327 -27.00 -22.37 -12.38
CA ALA A 327 -28.03 -23.25 -12.94
C ALA A 327 -29.42 -22.93 -12.36
N ASP A 328 -29.53 -22.68 -11.06
CA ASP A 328 -30.78 -22.30 -10.40
C ASP A 328 -31.29 -20.93 -10.90
N ALA A 329 -30.39 -19.96 -11.10
CA ALA A 329 -30.73 -18.66 -11.68
C ALA A 329 -31.23 -18.81 -13.12
N ILE A 330 -30.56 -19.64 -13.93
CA ILE A 330 -30.98 -19.95 -15.31
C ILE A 330 -32.38 -20.55 -15.32
N LYS A 331 -32.63 -21.58 -14.51
CA LYS A 331 -33.93 -22.25 -14.42
C LYS A 331 -35.06 -21.28 -14.05
N ARG A 332 -34.79 -20.31 -13.17
CA ARG A 332 -35.74 -19.24 -12.82
C ARG A 332 -35.98 -18.26 -13.95
N LEU A 333 -34.91 -17.82 -14.62
CA LEU A 333 -34.99 -16.87 -15.74
C LEU A 333 -35.73 -17.44 -16.95
N THR A 334 -35.72 -18.77 -17.09
CA THR A 334 -36.38 -19.49 -18.18
C THR A 334 -37.62 -20.26 -17.72
N ALA A 335 -38.14 -20.00 -16.51
CA ALA A 335 -39.23 -20.79 -15.93
C ALA A 335 -40.54 -20.73 -16.75
N ASP A 336 -40.78 -19.60 -17.42
CA ASP A 336 -41.98 -19.35 -18.22
C ASP A 336 -41.85 -19.84 -19.68
N VAL A 337 -40.71 -20.40 -20.05
CA VAL A 337 -40.43 -20.85 -21.42
C VAL A 337 -40.55 -22.39 -21.50
N PRO A 338 -41.44 -22.93 -22.37
CA PRO A 338 -41.49 -24.37 -22.61
C PRO A 338 -40.23 -24.85 -23.33
N SER A 339 -39.51 -25.81 -22.74
CA SER A 339 -38.28 -26.39 -23.30
C SER A 339 -37.20 -25.36 -23.66
N PRO A 340 -36.73 -24.58 -22.67
CA PRO A 340 -35.85 -23.45 -22.92
C PRO A 340 -34.50 -23.88 -23.48
N ALA A 341 -33.88 -23.00 -24.27
CA ALA A 341 -32.53 -23.14 -24.79
C ALA A 341 -31.58 -22.10 -24.18
N MET A 342 -30.38 -22.54 -23.82
CA MET A 342 -29.33 -21.74 -23.21
C MET A 342 -28.06 -21.81 -24.05
N ALA A 343 -27.63 -20.68 -24.61
CA ALA A 343 -26.31 -20.58 -25.20
C ALA A 343 -25.25 -20.47 -24.10
N ILE A 344 -24.20 -21.30 -24.14
CA ILE A 344 -23.07 -21.22 -23.21
C ILE A 344 -21.82 -20.85 -23.99
N ILE A 345 -21.27 -19.66 -23.74
CA ILE A 345 -20.10 -19.14 -24.43
C ILE A 345 -18.86 -19.37 -23.57
N GLY A 346 -17.94 -20.19 -24.08
CA GLY A 346 -16.69 -20.56 -23.43
C GLY A 346 -16.53 -22.08 -23.25
N CYS A 347 -15.31 -22.52 -23.03
CA CYS A 347 -14.97 -23.94 -22.82
C CYS A 347 -14.25 -24.19 -21.48
N GLY A 348 -14.45 -23.30 -20.51
CA GLY A 348 -13.90 -23.45 -19.16
C GLY A 348 -14.72 -24.39 -18.29
N GLY A 349 -14.12 -24.87 -17.19
CA GLY A 349 -14.77 -25.83 -16.28
C GLY A 349 -16.06 -25.31 -15.61
N LEU A 350 -16.28 -24.00 -15.55
CA LEU A 350 -17.54 -23.43 -15.08
C LEU A 350 -18.69 -23.66 -16.07
N GLY A 351 -18.44 -23.44 -17.37
CA GLY A 351 -19.41 -23.69 -18.44
C GLY A 351 -19.84 -25.16 -18.48
N GLU A 352 -18.88 -26.07 -18.40
CA GLU A 352 -19.12 -27.51 -18.28
C GLU A 352 -19.97 -27.84 -17.03
N ALA A 353 -19.58 -27.32 -15.87
CA ALA A 353 -20.25 -27.62 -14.62
C ALA A 353 -21.70 -27.09 -14.55
N VAL A 354 -21.98 -25.97 -15.24
CA VAL A 354 -23.33 -25.42 -15.44
C VAL A 354 -24.10 -26.29 -16.43
N ALA A 355 -23.52 -26.60 -17.59
CA ALA A 355 -24.15 -27.45 -18.61
C ALA A 355 -24.60 -28.80 -18.04
N ARG A 356 -23.74 -29.46 -17.25
CA ARG A 356 -24.05 -30.73 -16.59
C ARG A 356 -25.25 -30.64 -15.65
N ARG A 357 -25.50 -29.49 -15.03
CA ARG A 357 -26.63 -29.26 -14.11
C ARG A 357 -27.93 -28.88 -14.81
N LEU A 358 -27.82 -28.41 -16.06
CA LEU A 358 -28.96 -28.04 -16.89
C LEU A 358 -29.49 -29.21 -17.74
N GLN A 359 -28.75 -30.33 -17.82
CA GLN A 359 -29.15 -31.50 -18.58
C GLN A 359 -30.56 -31.98 -18.22
N GLY A 360 -31.37 -32.20 -19.26
CA GLY A 360 -32.75 -32.69 -19.12
C GLY A 360 -33.79 -31.62 -18.80
N GLU A 361 -33.37 -30.40 -18.42
CA GLU A 361 -34.27 -29.28 -18.10
C GLU A 361 -34.15 -28.13 -19.11
N VAL A 362 -32.94 -27.88 -19.62
CA VAL A 362 -32.65 -26.80 -20.57
C VAL A 362 -31.79 -27.34 -21.71
N THR A 363 -32.11 -26.99 -22.95
CA THR A 363 -31.31 -27.31 -24.12
C THR A 363 -30.02 -26.48 -24.09
N VAL A 364 -28.86 -27.12 -23.96
CA VAL A 364 -27.58 -26.40 -23.88
C VAL A 364 -26.95 -26.26 -25.27
N LEU A 365 -26.60 -25.03 -25.65
CA LEU A 365 -25.92 -24.69 -26.90
C LEU A 365 -24.49 -24.19 -26.60
N PRO A 366 -23.50 -25.08 -26.44
CA PRO A 366 -22.13 -24.69 -26.10
C PRO A 366 -21.38 -24.16 -27.32
N ILE A 367 -20.69 -23.01 -27.17
CA ILE A 367 -20.01 -22.28 -28.25
C ILE A 367 -18.64 -21.81 -27.76
N SER A 368 -17.59 -22.00 -28.56
CA SER A 368 -16.26 -21.51 -28.21
C SER A 368 -15.39 -21.29 -29.45
N ARG A 369 -14.43 -20.36 -29.38
CA ARG A 369 -13.34 -20.26 -30.36
C ARG A 369 -12.35 -21.43 -30.27
N ARG A 370 -12.29 -22.09 -29.12
CA ARG A 370 -11.46 -23.27 -28.87
C ARG A 370 -12.32 -24.52 -29.00
N GLU A 371 -12.88 -24.76 -30.19
CA GLU A 371 -13.81 -25.86 -30.45
C GLU A 371 -13.23 -27.21 -30.00
N ALA A 372 -11.95 -27.46 -30.27
CA ALA A 372 -11.27 -28.69 -29.82
C ALA A 372 -11.33 -28.92 -28.30
N ALA A 373 -11.29 -27.85 -27.49
CA ALA A 373 -11.42 -27.94 -26.04
C ALA A 373 -12.89 -28.11 -25.59
N LEU A 374 -13.85 -27.71 -26.43
CA LEU A 374 -15.28 -27.85 -26.20
C LEU A 374 -15.76 -29.27 -26.51
N VAL A 375 -15.21 -29.89 -27.56
CA VAL A 375 -15.55 -31.26 -28.02
C VAL A 375 -15.44 -32.30 -26.90
N ALA A 376 -14.40 -32.19 -26.05
CA ALA A 376 -14.15 -33.17 -24.99
C ALA A 376 -15.35 -33.29 -24.03
N TRP A 377 -15.74 -32.19 -23.38
CA TRP A 377 -16.83 -32.23 -22.40
C TRP A 377 -18.22 -32.23 -23.04
N CYS A 378 -18.36 -31.70 -24.27
CA CYS A 378 -19.60 -31.85 -25.03
C CYS A 378 -19.88 -33.33 -25.34
N GLY A 379 -18.85 -34.09 -25.72
CA GLY A 379 -18.95 -35.53 -25.96
C GLY A 379 -19.41 -36.30 -24.72
N GLU A 380 -18.87 -35.96 -23.54
CA GLU A 380 -19.28 -36.57 -22.26
C GLU A 380 -20.74 -36.28 -21.90
N LEU A 381 -21.25 -35.11 -22.30
CA LEU A 381 -22.62 -34.68 -22.01
C LEU A 381 -23.62 -34.95 -23.15
N GLY A 382 -23.17 -35.58 -24.26
CA GLY A 382 -24.01 -35.79 -25.45
C GLY A 382 -24.46 -34.49 -26.12
N LEU A 383 -23.71 -33.40 -25.96
CA LEU A 383 -23.97 -32.10 -26.54
C LEU A 383 -23.20 -31.92 -27.85
N ARG A 384 -23.73 -31.08 -28.76
CA ARG A 384 -23.00 -30.62 -29.95
C ARG A 384 -22.16 -29.39 -29.60
N ALA A 385 -20.84 -29.53 -29.68
CA ALA A 385 -19.92 -28.40 -29.71
C ALA A 385 -20.19 -27.54 -30.95
N ARG A 386 -20.22 -26.20 -30.79
CA ARG A 386 -20.42 -25.25 -31.88
C ARG A 386 -19.21 -24.31 -32.02
N ALA A 387 -18.85 -24.03 -33.26
CA ALA A 387 -17.79 -23.08 -33.59
C ALA A 387 -18.26 -21.63 -33.37
N CYS A 388 -17.32 -20.69 -33.24
CA CYS A 388 -17.67 -19.27 -33.11
C CYS A 388 -18.44 -18.71 -34.32
N SER A 389 -18.32 -19.31 -35.50
CA SER A 389 -19.10 -18.96 -36.69
C SER A 389 -20.60 -19.27 -36.56
N GLU A 390 -21.00 -20.11 -35.61
CA GLU A 390 -22.38 -20.49 -35.34
C GLU A 390 -23.01 -19.64 -34.22
N LEU A 391 -22.34 -18.58 -33.75
CA LEU A 391 -22.78 -17.76 -32.63
C LEU A 391 -24.16 -17.13 -32.90
N GLY A 392 -24.31 -16.42 -34.03
CA GLY A 392 -25.56 -15.75 -34.37
C GLY A 392 -26.77 -16.69 -34.48
N GLU A 393 -26.59 -17.87 -35.08
CA GLU A 393 -27.63 -18.91 -35.16
C GLU A 393 -27.99 -19.45 -33.75
N SER A 394 -26.97 -19.65 -32.91
CA SER A 394 -27.16 -20.16 -31.55
C SER A 394 -27.84 -19.13 -30.64
N LEU A 395 -27.52 -17.84 -30.78
CA LEU A 395 -28.19 -16.77 -30.02
C LEU A 395 -29.64 -16.58 -30.49
N SER A 396 -29.91 -16.73 -31.78
CA SER A 396 -31.27 -16.62 -32.33
C SER A 396 -32.19 -17.76 -31.88
N SER A 397 -31.61 -18.89 -31.50
CA SER A 397 -32.32 -20.08 -31.02
C SER A 397 -32.28 -20.25 -29.50
N ALA A 398 -31.67 -19.32 -28.76
CA ALA A 398 -31.57 -19.34 -27.31
C ALA A 398 -32.60 -18.42 -26.66
N ASP A 399 -33.05 -18.77 -25.46
CA ASP A 399 -33.90 -17.94 -24.59
C ASP A 399 -33.07 -17.13 -23.59
N ALA A 400 -31.86 -17.63 -23.31
CA ALA A 400 -30.86 -16.93 -22.53
C ALA A 400 -29.45 -17.34 -22.97
N VAL A 401 -28.47 -16.50 -22.65
CA VAL A 401 -27.06 -16.78 -22.90
C VAL A 401 -26.26 -16.63 -21.61
N PHE A 402 -25.41 -17.61 -21.35
CA PHE A 402 -24.45 -17.64 -20.26
C PHE A 402 -23.04 -17.48 -20.82
N VAL A 403 -22.37 -16.40 -20.41
CA VAL A 403 -21.02 -16.08 -20.85
C VAL A 403 -20.02 -16.43 -19.76
N ALA A 404 -19.17 -17.42 -20.05
CA ALA A 404 -18.09 -17.89 -19.21
C ALA A 404 -16.79 -18.04 -20.03
N SER A 405 -16.41 -16.96 -20.72
CA SER A 405 -15.22 -16.90 -21.58
C SER A 405 -14.00 -16.33 -20.84
N ASP A 406 -12.82 -16.83 -21.15
CA ASP A 406 -11.53 -16.48 -20.52
C ASP A 406 -10.88 -15.20 -21.10
N GLY A 407 -11.63 -14.09 -21.15
CA GLY A 407 -11.09 -12.77 -21.45
C GLY A 407 -10.97 -12.42 -22.94
N ALA A 408 -11.73 -13.08 -23.80
CA ALA A 408 -11.83 -12.71 -25.21
C ALA A 408 -13.25 -12.34 -25.62
N ASP A 409 -13.39 -11.16 -26.22
CA ASP A 409 -14.67 -10.48 -26.47
C ASP A 409 -15.27 -10.74 -27.86
N TRP A 410 -14.86 -11.81 -28.53
CA TRP A 410 -15.30 -12.14 -29.89
C TRP A 410 -16.82 -12.30 -30.03
N TRP A 411 -17.50 -12.61 -28.92
CA TRP A 411 -18.95 -12.78 -28.85
C TRP A 411 -19.71 -11.47 -28.56
N ARG A 412 -19.00 -10.40 -28.17
CA ARG A 412 -19.56 -9.22 -27.52
C ARG A 412 -20.57 -8.49 -28.39
N GLU A 413 -20.25 -8.24 -29.65
CA GLU A 413 -21.13 -7.47 -30.55
C GLU A 413 -22.46 -8.20 -30.81
N GLU A 414 -22.39 -9.50 -31.07
CA GLU A 414 -23.56 -10.34 -31.33
C GLU A 414 -24.42 -10.55 -30.08
N VAL A 415 -23.81 -10.81 -28.92
CA VAL A 415 -24.55 -10.94 -27.65
C VAL A 415 -25.17 -9.61 -27.25
N ALA A 416 -24.48 -8.48 -27.41
CA ALA A 416 -25.06 -7.17 -27.14
C ALA A 416 -26.24 -6.86 -28.08
N ALA A 417 -26.17 -7.27 -29.35
CA ALA A 417 -27.27 -7.15 -30.29
C ALA A 417 -28.47 -8.01 -29.87
N ALA A 418 -28.24 -9.28 -29.51
CA ALA A 418 -29.28 -10.19 -29.04
C ALA A 418 -29.92 -9.72 -27.71
N ALA A 419 -29.11 -9.18 -26.80
CA ALA A 419 -29.56 -8.62 -25.53
C ALA A 419 -30.51 -7.42 -25.73
N ARG A 420 -30.19 -6.52 -26.67
CA ARG A 420 -31.09 -5.43 -27.08
C ARG A 420 -32.40 -5.94 -27.70
N GLY A 421 -32.37 -7.13 -28.31
CA GLY A 421 -33.54 -7.85 -28.80
C GLY A 421 -34.37 -8.53 -27.71
N GLY A 422 -33.97 -8.45 -26.44
CA GLY A 422 -34.72 -8.99 -25.30
C GLY A 422 -34.19 -10.33 -24.75
N LEU A 423 -33.09 -10.86 -25.30
CA LEU A 423 -32.43 -12.06 -24.78
C LEU A 423 -31.91 -11.83 -23.36
N ALA A 424 -32.15 -12.76 -22.44
CA ALA A 424 -31.57 -12.69 -21.10
C ALA A 424 -30.08 -13.07 -21.17
N VAL A 425 -29.22 -12.26 -20.56
CA VAL A 425 -27.78 -12.46 -20.58
C VAL A 425 -27.27 -12.64 -19.16
N LEU A 426 -26.64 -13.78 -18.88
CA LEU A 426 -25.88 -14.01 -17.66
C LEU A 426 -24.40 -13.88 -18.02
N ASP A 427 -23.81 -12.74 -17.72
CA ASP A 427 -22.44 -12.41 -18.12
C ASP A 427 -21.53 -12.36 -16.89
N LEU A 428 -20.68 -13.38 -16.73
CA LEU A 428 -19.69 -13.44 -15.65
C LEU A 428 -18.33 -12.86 -16.04
N THR A 429 -18.20 -12.32 -17.25
CA THR A 429 -16.95 -11.72 -17.74
C THR A 429 -16.84 -10.23 -17.39
N GLY A 430 -17.98 -9.59 -17.06
CA GLY A 430 -18.05 -8.30 -16.37
C GLY A 430 -17.66 -7.06 -17.20
N GLY A 431 -18.08 -5.89 -16.72
CA GLY A 431 -17.46 -4.60 -17.09
C GLY A 431 -17.74 -4.05 -18.49
N HIS A 432 -18.82 -4.47 -19.16
CA HIS A 432 -19.11 -3.97 -20.51
C HIS A 432 -20.07 -2.76 -20.52
N PRO A 433 -19.79 -1.71 -21.31
CA PRO A 433 -20.64 -0.51 -21.39
C PRO A 433 -22.10 -0.78 -21.77
N TRP A 434 -22.37 -1.86 -22.50
CA TRP A 434 -23.71 -2.22 -22.97
C TRP A 434 -24.59 -2.88 -21.89
N HIS A 435 -24.03 -3.31 -20.75
CA HIS A 435 -24.82 -3.87 -19.63
C HIS A 435 -25.87 -2.88 -19.13
N GLN A 436 -25.53 -1.59 -19.07
CA GLN A 436 -26.46 -0.52 -18.64
C GLN A 436 -27.60 -0.27 -19.64
N GLN A 437 -27.45 -0.73 -20.88
CA GLN A 437 -28.42 -0.53 -21.96
C GLN A 437 -29.34 -1.74 -22.14
N CYS A 438 -29.11 -2.83 -21.40
CA CYS A 438 -29.83 -4.09 -21.54
C CYS A 438 -30.52 -4.48 -20.21
N PRO A 439 -31.85 -4.31 -20.08
CA PRO A 439 -32.56 -4.52 -18.83
C PRO A 439 -32.62 -5.98 -18.33
N ARG A 440 -32.27 -6.95 -19.19
CA ARG A 440 -32.19 -8.39 -18.86
C ARG A 440 -30.76 -8.91 -18.85
N CYS A 441 -29.80 -8.07 -18.49
CA CYS A 441 -28.41 -8.46 -18.29
C CYS A 441 -28.11 -8.63 -16.80
N TYR A 442 -27.60 -9.79 -16.42
CA TYR A 442 -27.32 -10.18 -15.04
C TYR A 442 -25.84 -10.50 -14.90
N GLY A 443 -25.15 -9.71 -14.08
CA GLY A 443 -23.80 -10.01 -13.63
C GLY A 443 -23.80 -10.92 -12.42
N LEU A 444 -22.60 -11.17 -11.89
CA LEU A 444 -22.40 -12.01 -10.70
C LEU A 444 -23.11 -11.45 -9.46
N SER A 445 -23.17 -10.12 -9.33
CA SER A 445 -23.89 -9.39 -8.27
C SER A 445 -25.39 -9.65 -8.30
N GLU A 446 -26.00 -9.56 -9.48
CA GLU A 446 -27.43 -9.75 -9.69
C GLU A 446 -27.80 -11.23 -9.51
N ILE A 447 -26.96 -12.17 -9.97
CA ILE A 447 -27.14 -13.61 -9.77
C ILE A 447 -27.01 -13.98 -8.28
N GLY A 448 -26.04 -13.40 -7.57
CA GLY A 448 -25.87 -13.60 -6.12
C GLY A 448 -27.05 -13.04 -5.32
N ALA A 449 -27.47 -11.80 -5.59
CA ALA A 449 -28.59 -11.15 -4.92
C ALA A 449 -29.95 -11.82 -5.21
N ALA A 450 -30.11 -12.44 -6.38
CA ALA A 450 -31.33 -13.15 -6.74
C ALA A 450 -31.46 -14.56 -6.09
N THR A 451 -30.36 -15.10 -5.52
CA THR A 451 -30.29 -16.55 -5.21
C THR A 451 -29.72 -16.90 -3.82
N LEU A 452 -28.96 -16.02 -3.16
CA LEU A 452 -28.41 -16.24 -1.82
C LEU A 452 -29.11 -15.38 -0.78
N THR A 453 -29.40 -15.94 0.40
CA THR A 453 -29.79 -15.14 1.56
C THR A 453 -28.59 -14.35 2.10
N VAL A 454 -28.86 -13.24 2.79
CA VAL A 454 -27.81 -12.42 3.43
C VAL A 454 -26.96 -13.26 4.40
N SER A 455 -27.55 -14.23 5.09
CA SER A 455 -26.83 -15.14 6.01
C SER A 455 -25.82 -16.04 5.28
N GLU A 456 -26.20 -16.62 4.15
CA GLU A 456 -25.33 -17.54 3.38
C GLU A 456 -24.13 -16.81 2.76
N ALA A 457 -24.33 -15.57 2.30
CA ALA A 457 -23.24 -14.72 1.82
C ALA A 457 -22.24 -14.39 2.94
N VAL A 458 -22.74 -14.10 4.13
CA VAL A 458 -21.94 -13.80 5.33
C VAL A 458 -21.14 -15.02 5.79
N ASP A 459 -21.75 -16.20 5.85
CA ASP A 459 -21.07 -17.42 6.31
C ASP A 459 -19.99 -17.88 5.32
N LEU A 460 -20.24 -17.75 4.01
CA LEU A 460 -19.24 -18.03 2.97
C LEU A 460 -18.04 -17.08 3.07
N ALA A 461 -18.29 -15.80 3.31
CA ALA A 461 -17.24 -14.81 3.49
C ALA A 461 -16.40 -15.09 4.73
N ARG A 462 -17.04 -15.44 5.86
CA ARG A 462 -16.37 -15.83 7.10
C ARG A 462 -15.46 -17.05 6.88
N ALA A 463 -15.99 -18.10 6.26
CA ALA A 463 -15.27 -19.34 6.03
C ALA A 463 -14.04 -19.16 5.10
N ARG A 464 -14.14 -18.27 4.11
CA ARG A 464 -13.00 -17.89 3.26
C ARG A 464 -11.97 -17.03 3.99
N GLY A 465 -12.42 -16.10 4.83
CA GLY A 465 -11.54 -15.34 5.71
C GLY A 465 -10.72 -16.25 6.63
N GLU A 466 -11.37 -17.23 7.25
CA GLU A 466 -10.67 -18.20 8.10
C GLU A 466 -9.68 -19.09 7.33
N ALA A 467 -10.04 -19.54 6.13
CA ALA A 467 -9.13 -20.30 5.26
C ALA A 467 -7.93 -19.48 4.80
N PHE A 468 -8.15 -18.19 4.55
CA PHE A 468 -7.09 -17.24 4.24
C PHE A 468 -6.11 -17.09 5.40
N GLU A 469 -6.60 -16.84 6.61
CA GLU A 469 -5.75 -16.71 7.81
C GLU A 469 -4.92 -17.98 8.05
N ARG A 470 -5.54 -19.17 7.94
CA ARG A 470 -4.81 -20.45 8.04
C ARG A 470 -3.72 -20.59 6.98
N THR A 471 -3.99 -20.19 5.74
CA THR A 471 -3.02 -20.24 4.64
C THR A 471 -1.86 -19.28 4.88
N VAL A 472 -2.13 -18.06 5.34
CA VAL A 472 -1.11 -17.07 5.70
C VAL A 472 -0.22 -17.57 6.84
N GLU A 473 -0.82 -18.12 7.90
CA GLU A 473 -0.09 -18.68 9.04
C GLU A 473 0.78 -19.88 8.64
N TRP A 474 0.24 -20.76 7.78
CA TRP A 474 0.97 -21.90 7.23
C TRP A 474 2.20 -21.47 6.40
N GLU A 475 2.09 -20.44 5.56
CA GLU A 475 3.22 -19.89 4.79
C GLU A 475 4.24 -19.20 5.69
N ALA A 476 3.79 -18.41 6.67
CA ALA A 476 4.66 -17.71 7.61
C ALA A 476 5.57 -18.67 8.42
N GLN A 477 5.13 -19.92 8.63
CA GLN A 477 5.93 -20.96 9.26
C GLN A 477 6.98 -21.57 8.33
N ARG A 478 6.68 -21.70 7.02
CA ARG A 478 7.58 -22.28 6.02
C ARG A 478 8.60 -21.29 5.46
N ARG A 479 8.22 -20.01 5.36
CA ARG A 479 9.05 -18.92 4.83
C ARG A 479 9.18 -17.82 5.89
N PRO A 480 9.96 -18.04 6.97
CA PRO A 480 10.08 -17.08 8.07
C PRO A 480 10.71 -15.74 7.66
N GLN A 481 11.34 -15.67 6.48
CA GLN A 481 11.90 -14.45 5.92
C GLN A 481 10.84 -13.55 5.23
N LEU A 482 9.64 -14.06 4.96
CA LEU A 482 8.55 -13.23 4.46
C LEU A 482 7.91 -12.45 5.63
N PRO A 483 7.64 -11.15 5.46
CA PRO A 483 7.06 -10.33 6.50
C PRO A 483 5.55 -10.62 6.59
N LEU A 484 5.13 -11.78 7.11
CA LEU A 484 3.72 -12.22 7.14
C LEU A 484 3.13 -12.37 8.55
N ARG A 485 3.92 -12.16 9.61
CA ARG A 485 3.51 -12.48 11.00
C ARG A 485 2.64 -11.41 11.70
N GLU A 486 2.44 -10.24 11.11
CA GLU A 486 1.51 -9.27 11.72
C GLU A 486 0.08 -9.75 11.49
N ARG A 487 -0.63 -10.16 12.56
CA ARG A 487 -2.08 -10.40 12.50
C ARG A 487 -2.77 -9.07 12.17
N VAL A 488 -3.32 -8.95 10.96
CA VAL A 488 -4.13 -7.80 10.54
C VAL A 488 -5.60 -8.18 10.73
N VAL A 489 -6.27 -7.55 11.68
CA VAL A 489 -7.71 -7.75 11.90
C VAL A 489 -8.47 -7.19 10.69
N ILE A 490 -9.07 -8.08 9.89
CA ILE A 490 -9.92 -7.73 8.75
C ILE A 490 -11.32 -7.41 9.27
N GLY A 491 -11.57 -6.13 9.56
CA GLY A 491 -12.92 -5.61 9.75
C GLY A 491 -13.33 -4.74 8.57
N CYS A 492 -14.31 -5.17 7.77
CA CYS A 492 -15.03 -4.24 6.90
C CYS A 492 -15.69 -3.19 7.81
N ARG A 493 -15.29 -1.92 7.68
CA ARG A 493 -15.93 -0.82 8.42
C ARG A 493 -17.43 -0.81 8.09
N GLY A 494 -18.26 -1.09 9.10
CA GLY A 494 -19.68 -0.74 9.10
C GLY A 494 -20.70 -1.87 8.93
N SER A 495 -20.31 -3.15 8.86
CA SER A 495 -21.30 -4.25 8.93
C SER A 495 -21.52 -4.70 10.37
N GLU A 496 -22.72 -5.19 10.71
CA GLU A 496 -23.09 -5.68 12.05
C GLU A 496 -22.13 -6.77 12.60
N LEU A 497 -21.41 -7.46 11.71
CA LEU A 497 -20.35 -8.42 12.06
C LEU A 497 -19.10 -7.77 12.68
N SER A 498 -18.82 -6.50 12.38
CA SER A 498 -17.70 -5.75 12.96
C SER A 498 -17.89 -5.49 14.46
N CYS A 499 -19.13 -5.45 14.95
CA CYS A 499 -19.42 -5.26 16.37
C CYS A 499 -19.26 -6.59 17.15
N ALA A 500 -19.67 -7.72 16.55
CA ALA A 500 -19.66 -9.02 17.23
C ALA A 500 -18.25 -9.58 17.55
N GLN A 501 -17.19 -9.10 16.88
CA GLN A 501 -15.82 -9.59 17.10
C GLN A 501 -15.02 -8.78 18.14
N THR A 502 -15.55 -7.64 18.62
CA THR A 502 -14.84 -6.81 19.62
C THR A 502 -15.12 -7.19 21.07
N ASP A 503 -16.14 -8.01 21.34
CA ASP A 503 -16.50 -8.40 22.71
C ASP A 503 -15.70 -9.60 23.28
N GLY A 504 -14.84 -10.23 22.48
CA GLY A 504 -14.13 -11.46 22.87
C GLY A 504 -12.71 -11.30 23.43
N ILE A 505 -12.09 -10.12 23.34
CA ILE A 505 -10.65 -9.95 23.65
C ILE A 505 -10.44 -8.73 24.57
N VAL A 506 -11.16 -8.69 25.69
CA VAL A 506 -10.68 -8.07 26.93
C VAL A 506 -11.06 -9.00 28.08
N ARG A 507 -10.19 -9.96 28.39
CA ARG A 507 -9.95 -10.45 29.75
C ARG A 507 -8.50 -10.82 29.91
#